data_AF-A0A3B4YKW8-F1
#
_entry.id   AF-A0A3B4YKW8-F1
#
_cell.length_a   1.000
_cell.length_b   1.000
_cell.length_c   1.000
_cell.angle_alpha   90.00
_cell.angle_beta   90.00
_cell.angle_gamma   90.00
#
_symmetry.space_group_name_H-M   'P 1'
#
loop_
_entity.id
_entity.type
_entity.pdbx_description
1 polymer ?
#
loop_
_entity_poly.entity_id
_entity_poly.type
_entity_poly.pdbx_seq_one_letter_code
_entity_poly.pdbx_strand_id
1 'polypeptide(L)'
;MLSEPLCPNDCYVDDGESYRGNVSETDDGDECLYWNSHFILENGADPFNSFEDKDGLGHHNFCRNPDGDKMPWCFYRRGRRLLWDCWVLTAAHCM
;
A
#
# COMPACT_ATOMS: atom_id res chain seq x y z
N MET A 1 13.37 -4.02 23.92
CA MET A 1 12.73 -4.39 22.65
C MET A 1 12.91 -3.20 21.75
N LEU A 2 14.01 -3.17 21.00
CA LEU A 2 14.49 -1.95 20.35
C LEU A 2 13.61 -1.65 19.14
N SER A 3 12.99 -0.47 19.15
CA SER A 3 12.37 0.18 18.00
C SER A 3 13.44 0.36 16.92
N GLU A 4 13.41 -0.48 15.89
CA GLU A 4 14.22 -0.26 14.69
C GLU A 4 13.76 1.05 14.03
N PRO A 5 14.70 1.94 13.66
CA PRO A 5 14.36 3.16 12.95
C PRO A 5 13.83 2.77 11.57
N LEU A 6 12.61 3.20 11.26
CA LEU A 6 11.97 2.97 9.96
C LEU A 6 12.92 3.43 8.85
N CYS A 7 13.07 2.60 7.83
CA CYS A 7 14.08 2.81 6.81
C CYS A 7 13.89 4.19 6.16
N PRO A 8 14.97 4.90 5.79
CA PRO A 8 14.88 6.18 5.07
C PRO A 8 14.05 6.15 3.77
N ASN A 9 13.69 4.96 3.28
CA ASN A 9 12.89 4.73 2.07
C ASN A 9 11.42 4.31 2.35
N ASP A 10 11.03 4.17 3.61
CA ASP A 10 9.68 3.74 4.02
C ASP A 10 8.79 4.93 4.40
N CYS A 11 9.18 6.11 3.92
CA CYS A 11 8.51 7.38 4.14
C CYS A 11 7.92 7.87 2.82
N TYR A 12 6.74 8.49 2.85
CA TYR A 12 6.16 9.14 1.68
C TYR A 12 6.11 10.68 1.83
N VAL A 13 6.10 11.38 0.70
CA VAL A 13 5.99 12.84 0.59
C VAL A 13 4.62 13.18 -0.03
N ASP A 14 4.05 14.31 0.36
CA ASP A 14 2.72 14.77 -0.06
C ASP A 14 1.64 13.70 0.20
N ASP A 15 1.01 13.17 -0.83
CA ASP A 15 0.03 12.08 -0.79
C ASP A 15 0.63 10.69 -1.07
N GLY A 16 1.91 10.64 -1.42
CA GLY A 16 2.61 9.39 -1.70
C GLY A 16 2.27 8.75 -3.05
N GLU A 17 1.72 9.48 -4.03
CA GLU A 17 1.60 8.98 -5.41
C GLU A 17 2.96 8.50 -5.96
N SER A 18 4.03 9.22 -5.63
CA SER A 18 5.40 8.87 -6.01
C SER A 18 6.08 7.85 -5.09
N TYR A 19 5.40 7.35 -4.06
CA TYR A 19 5.98 6.41 -3.11
C TYR A 19 6.34 5.08 -3.79
N ARG A 20 7.60 4.66 -3.65
CA ARG A 20 8.15 3.42 -4.23
C ARG A 20 8.90 2.57 -3.21
N GLY A 21 8.62 2.78 -1.92
CA GLY A 21 9.13 1.93 -0.83
C GLY A 21 8.52 0.53 -0.84
N ASN A 22 8.92 -0.29 0.15
CA ASN A 22 8.63 -1.72 0.21
C ASN A 22 7.72 -2.14 1.38
N VAL A 23 7.13 -1.17 2.08
CA VAL A 23 6.11 -1.43 3.10
C VAL A 23 4.92 -2.19 2.50
N SER A 24 4.48 -3.24 3.18
CA SER A 24 3.40 -4.14 2.75
C SER A 24 2.53 -4.65 3.92
N GLU A 25 2.30 -3.79 4.92
CA GLU A 25 1.54 -4.14 6.13
C GLU A 25 0.61 -2.98 6.54
N THR A 26 -0.53 -3.30 7.15
CA THR A 26 -1.49 -2.32 7.70
C THR A 26 -1.10 -1.87 9.12
N ASP A 27 -1.79 -0.85 9.64
CA ASP A 27 -1.63 -0.36 11.02
C ASP A 27 -1.84 -1.47 12.07
N ASP A 28 -2.81 -2.34 11.79
CA ASP A 28 -3.16 -3.47 12.65
C ASP A 28 -2.26 -4.71 12.44
N GLY A 29 -1.28 -4.65 11.53
CA GLY A 29 -0.38 -5.76 11.23
C GLY A 29 -0.93 -6.80 10.23
N ASP A 30 -1.98 -6.46 9.45
CA ASP A 30 -2.44 -7.34 8.37
C ASP A 30 -1.51 -7.25 7.15
N GLU A 31 -1.22 -8.40 6.55
CA GLU A 31 -0.41 -8.47 5.33
C GLU A 31 -1.19 -7.95 4.11
N CYS A 32 -0.53 -7.08 3.35
CA CYS A 32 -1.05 -6.63 2.06
C CYS A 32 -1.13 -7.80 1.05
N LEU A 33 -2.21 -7.81 0.29
CA LEU A 33 -2.36 -8.63 -0.90
C LEU A 33 -1.52 -8.07 -2.04
N TYR A 34 -1.02 -8.97 -2.88
CA TYR A 34 -0.44 -8.61 -4.16
C TYR A 34 -1.47 -7.88 -5.02
N TRP A 35 -1.07 -6.82 -5.71
CA TRP A 35 -1.97 -6.04 -6.57
C TRP A 35 -2.63 -6.86 -7.68
N ASN A 36 -1.99 -7.96 -8.09
CA ASN A 36 -2.52 -8.92 -9.06
C ASN A 36 -3.22 -10.13 -8.43
N SER A 37 -3.59 -10.05 -7.15
CA SER A 37 -4.31 -11.13 -6.46
C SER A 37 -5.69 -11.36 -7.07
N HIS A 38 -5.99 -12.62 -7.40
CA HIS A 38 -7.32 -13.04 -7.85
C HIS A 38 -8.43 -12.68 -6.85
N PHE A 39 -8.12 -12.64 -5.56
CA PHE A 39 -9.10 -12.26 -4.53
C PHE A 39 -9.58 -10.82 -4.72
N ILE A 40 -8.73 -9.90 -5.19
CA ILE A 40 -9.11 -8.50 -5.45
C ILE A 40 -10.13 -8.47 -6.59
N LEU A 41 -9.84 -9.17 -7.69
CA LEU A 41 -10.72 -9.29 -8.86
C LEU A 41 -12.06 -9.95 -8.53
N GLU A 42 -12.05 -11.06 -7.77
CA GLU A 42 -13.28 -11.75 -7.35
C GLU A 42 -14.17 -10.89 -6.44
N ASN A 43 -13.60 -9.93 -5.74
CA ASN A 43 -14.35 -8.97 -4.91
C ASN A 43 -14.69 -7.66 -5.65
N GLY A 44 -14.47 -7.60 -6.97
CA GLY A 44 -14.96 -6.54 -7.84
C GLY A 44 -14.02 -5.33 -8.02
N ALA A 45 -12.76 -5.42 -7.58
CA ALA A 45 -11.75 -4.40 -7.83
C ALA A 45 -10.78 -4.87 -8.93
N ASP A 46 -10.43 -4.00 -9.88
CA ASP A 46 -9.46 -4.29 -10.94
C ASP A 46 -8.39 -3.18 -11.00
N PRO A 47 -7.33 -3.28 -10.17
CA PRO A 47 -6.36 -2.19 -10.00
C PRO A 47 -5.65 -1.80 -11.30
N PHE A 48 -5.36 -2.77 -12.17
CA PHE A 48 -4.60 -2.52 -13.41
C PHE A 48 -5.44 -1.88 -14.52
N ASN A 49 -6.77 -1.92 -14.43
CA ASN A 49 -7.67 -1.24 -15.35
C ASN A 49 -8.32 0.01 -14.77
N SER A 50 -8.41 0.13 -13.44
CA SER A 50 -9.16 1.20 -12.77
C SER A 50 -8.32 2.44 -12.45
N PHE A 51 -7.00 2.29 -12.33
CA PHE A 51 -6.12 3.36 -11.86
C PHE A 51 -5.18 3.90 -12.95
N GLU A 52 -4.86 5.20 -12.86
CA GLU A 52 -4.04 5.90 -13.85
C GLU A 52 -2.53 5.62 -13.65
N ASP A 53 -2.07 5.44 -12.40
CA ASP A 53 -0.69 5.06 -12.09
C ASP A 53 -0.47 3.54 -12.20
N LYS A 54 -0.25 3.09 -13.43
CA LYS A 54 0.16 1.70 -13.72
C LYS A 54 1.64 1.43 -13.45
N ASP A 55 2.45 2.48 -13.27
CA ASP A 55 3.90 2.35 -13.14
C ASP A 55 4.31 1.98 -11.71
N GLY A 56 3.45 2.27 -10.73
CA GLY A 56 3.62 1.87 -9.33
C GLY A 56 3.08 0.49 -8.95
N LEU A 57 2.12 -0.05 -9.72
CA LEU A 57 1.46 -1.33 -9.47
C LEU A 57 2.16 -2.48 -10.22
N GLY A 58 2.25 -3.65 -9.59
CA GLY A 58 2.95 -4.77 -10.21
C GLY A 58 2.78 -6.08 -9.47
N HIS A 59 3.70 -7.02 -9.74
CA HIS A 59 3.72 -8.33 -9.11
C HIS A 59 4.35 -8.28 -7.70
N HIS A 60 3.85 -7.36 -6.87
CA HIS A 60 4.22 -7.13 -5.47
C HIS A 60 2.98 -6.71 -4.68
N ASN A 61 3.12 -6.62 -3.36
CA ASN A 61 2.08 -6.20 -2.41
C ASN A 61 2.43 -4.90 -1.66
N PHE A 62 3.42 -4.15 -2.14
CA PHE A 62 3.80 -2.88 -1.53
C PHE A 62 2.72 -1.83 -1.63
N CYS A 63 2.60 -0.98 -0.61
CA CYS A 63 1.64 0.11 -0.56
C CYS A 63 1.93 1.15 -1.64
N ARG A 64 0.86 1.63 -2.28
CA ARG A 64 0.89 2.59 -3.39
C ARG A 64 -0.31 3.51 -3.28
N ASN A 65 -0.23 4.66 -3.92
CA ASN A 65 -1.36 5.56 -4.08
C ASN A 65 -1.65 5.77 -5.57
N PRO A 66 -2.32 4.82 -6.24
CA PRO A 66 -2.48 4.87 -7.69
C PRO A 66 -3.69 5.72 -8.14
N ASP A 67 -4.50 6.20 -7.19
CA ASP A 67 -5.79 6.85 -7.39
C ASP A 67 -5.87 8.27 -6.78
N GLY A 68 -4.75 8.80 -6.27
CA GLY A 68 -4.69 10.14 -5.67
C GLY A 68 -5.44 10.26 -4.35
N ASP A 69 -5.51 9.16 -3.58
CA ASP A 69 -5.98 9.20 -2.18
C ASP A 69 -4.99 9.99 -1.30
N LYS A 70 -5.25 10.10 -0.01
CA LYS A 70 -4.48 10.95 0.91
C LYS A 70 -3.14 10.35 1.34
N MET A 71 -2.94 9.05 1.13
CA MET A 71 -1.74 8.31 1.52
C MET A 71 -1.61 7.00 0.71
N PRO A 72 -0.41 6.39 0.64
CA PRO A 72 -0.25 5.06 0.11
C PRO A 72 -1.07 4.04 0.88
N TRP A 73 -1.69 3.12 0.15
CA TRP A 73 -2.52 2.05 0.70
C TRP A 73 -2.25 0.73 -0.04
N CYS A 74 -2.76 -0.37 0.49
CA CYS A 74 -2.79 -1.65 -0.20
C CYS A 74 -4.13 -2.35 0.07
N PHE A 75 -4.49 -3.33 -0.75
CA PHE A 75 -5.59 -4.23 -0.39
C PHE A 75 -5.12 -5.25 0.65
N TYR A 76 -5.96 -5.58 1.62
CA TYR A 76 -5.73 -6.69 2.55
C TYR A 76 -7.04 -7.47 2.77
N ARG A 77 -6.91 -8.67 3.33
CA ARG A 77 -8.04 -9.59 3.50
C ARG A 77 -8.28 -9.89 4.97
N ARG A 78 -9.48 -9.55 5.46
CA ARG A 78 -10.01 -10.03 6.73
C ARG A 78 -11.18 -10.98 6.49
N GLY A 79 -10.92 -12.29 6.60
CA GLY A 79 -11.91 -13.34 6.39
C GLY A 79 -12.39 -13.43 4.93
N ARG A 80 -13.60 -12.95 4.64
CA ARG A 80 -14.16 -12.88 3.26
C ARG A 80 -14.29 -11.45 2.74
N ARG A 81 -13.76 -10.47 3.48
CA ARG A 81 -13.85 -9.06 3.11
C ARG A 81 -12.54 -8.61 2.47
N LEU A 82 -12.67 -7.89 1.37
CA LEU A 82 -11.60 -7.08 0.81
C LEU A 82 -11.67 -5.70 1.48
N LEU A 83 -10.56 -5.27 2.06
CA LEU A 83 -10.37 -3.98 2.72
C LEU A 83 -9.11 -3.31 2.16
N TRP A 84 -8.90 -2.04 2.47
CA TRP A 84 -7.68 -1.33 2.10
C TRP A 84 -7.22 -0.42 3.24
N ASP A 85 -5.90 -0.42 3.48
CA ASP A 85 -5.19 0.39 4.47
C ASP A 85 -3.68 0.23 4.22
N CYS A 86 -2.83 1.02 4.87
CA CYS A 86 -1.40 0.74 4.99
C CYS A 86 -0.73 1.59 6.06
N TRP A 87 0.28 1.03 6.73
CA TRP A 87 1.15 1.76 7.64
C TRP A 87 2.40 2.30 6.91
N VAL A 88 2.26 3.36 6.09
CA VAL A 88 3.44 4.11 5.61
C VAL A 88 3.57 5.41 6.41
N LEU A 89 4.77 5.72 6.89
CA LEU A 89 4.98 6.99 7.60
C LEU A 89 5.13 8.14 6.62
N THR A 90 4.69 9.33 7.02
CA THR A 90 5.05 10.55 6.27
C THR A 90 6.51 10.89 6.51
N ALA A 91 7.16 11.55 5.54
CA ALA A 91 8.53 12.04 5.69
C ALA A 91 8.73 12.92 6.94
N ALA A 92 7.69 13.62 7.40
CA ALA A 92 7.72 14.41 8.63
C ALA A 92 7.87 13.56 9.91
N HIS A 93 7.45 12.28 9.88
CA HIS A 93 7.58 11.34 10.99
C HIS A 93 8.86 10.49 10.93
N CYS A 94 9.60 10.55 9.81
CA CYS A 94 10.87 9.85 9.62
C CYS A 94 12.11 10.70 9.98
N MET A 95 11.94 11.98 10.33
CA MET A 95 13.02 12.92 10.66
C MET A 95 13.27 13.07 12.16
#